data_AF-A0A3A8Y9N1-F1
#
_entry.id   AF-A0A3A8Y9N1-F1
#
_cell.length_a   1.000
_cell.length_b   1.000
_cell.length_c   1.000
_cell.angle_alpha   90.00
_cell.angle_beta   90.00
_cell.angle_gamma   90.00
#
_symmetry.space_group_name_H-M   'P 1'
#
loop_
_entity.id
_entity.type
_entity.pdbx_description
1 polymer ?
#
loop_
_entity_poly.entity_id
_entity_poly.type
_entity_poly.pdbx_seq_one_letter_code
_entity_poly.pdbx_strand_id
1 'polypeptide(L)'
;MEKRDMALLIEVEDELHNMDQVLEQLAGHGHASGEFIKLDNVFDVIQSNSHECFSSESEETMQAFFDIMQDRDRTPEERAEILMNGTVHL
;
A
#
# COMPACT_ATOMS: atom_id res chain seq x y z
N MET A 1 -4.03 -13.33 8.25
CA MET A 1 -4.47 -12.93 6.90
C MET A 1 -3.83 -13.87 5.90
N GLU A 2 -4.54 -14.33 4.88
CA GLU A 2 -3.95 -15.16 3.82
C GLU A 2 -3.28 -14.29 2.75
N LYS A 3 -2.31 -14.82 2.00
CA LYS A 3 -1.62 -14.07 0.94
C LYS A 3 -2.56 -13.49 -0.10
N ARG A 4 -3.60 -14.24 -0.46
CA ARG A 4 -4.60 -13.77 -1.41
C ARG A 4 -5.37 -12.56 -0.88
N ASP A 5 -5.67 -12.52 0.42
CA ASP A 5 -6.35 -11.38 1.03
C ASP A 5 -5.45 -10.14 1.01
N MET A 6 -4.16 -10.32 1.33
CA MET A 6 -3.16 -9.25 1.26
C MET A 6 -3.00 -8.71 -0.17
N ALA A 7 -2.93 -9.59 -1.17
CA ALA A 7 -2.84 -9.18 -2.58
C ALA A 7 -4.07 -8.37 -3.01
N LEU A 8 -5.27 -8.76 -2.59
CA LEU A 8 -6.49 -8.00 -2.87
C LEU A 8 -6.50 -6.62 -2.19
N LEU A 9 -5.97 -6.50 -0.97
CA LEU A 9 -5.83 -5.21 -0.31
C LEU A 9 -4.86 -4.30 -1.06
N ILE A 10 -3.73 -4.84 -1.52
CA ILE A 10 -2.76 -4.10 -2.34
C ILE A 10 -3.39 -3.68 -3.68
N GLU A 11 -4.18 -4.54 -4.32
CA GLU A 11 -4.91 -4.20 -5.54
C GLU A 11 -5.92 -3.07 -5.31
N VAL A 12 -6.62 -3.08 -4.17
CA VAL A 12 -7.51 -1.97 -3.79
C VAL A 12 -6.72 -0.68 -3.61
N GLU A 13 -5.59 -0.69 -2.90
CA GLU A 13 -4.74 0.50 -2.73
C GLU A 13 -4.25 1.05 -4.07
N ASP A 14 -3.85 0.16 -4.97
CA ASP A 14 -3.43 0.48 -6.35
C ASP A 14 -4.55 1.18 -7.15
N GLU A 15 -5.79 0.72 -7.02
CA GLU A 15 -6.96 1.34 -7.66
C GLU A 15 -7.35 2.67 -7.01
N LEU A 16 -7.22 2.79 -5.69
CA LEU A 16 -7.39 4.06 -4.98
C LEU A 16 -6.38 5.10 -5.48
N HIS A 17 -5.12 4.71 -5.65
CA HIS A 17 -4.09 5.58 -6.21
C HIS A 17 -4.39 5.98 -7.65
N ASN A 18 -4.81 5.04 -8.50
CA ASN A 18 -5.19 5.35 -9.88
C ASN A 18 -6.35 6.34 -9.94
N MET A 19 -7.37 6.12 -9.11
CA MET A 19 -8.50 7.03 -8.98
C MET A 19 -8.03 8.42 -8.52
N ASP A 20 -7.13 8.48 -7.54
CA ASP A 20 -6.54 9.71 -7.03
C ASP A 20 -5.90 10.54 -8.15
N GLN A 21 -5.05 9.92 -8.98
CA GLN A 21 -4.41 10.57 -10.11
C GLN A 21 -5.41 11.11 -11.15
N VAL A 22 -6.49 10.37 -11.41
CA VAL A 22 -7.56 10.83 -12.31
C VAL A 22 -8.30 12.04 -11.73
N LEU A 23 -8.57 12.03 -10.42
CA LEU A 23 -9.22 13.15 -9.74
C LEU A 23 -8.33 14.40 -9.73
N GLU A 24 -7.02 14.23 -9.48
CA GLU A 24 -6.05 15.33 -9.59
C GLU A 24 -6.05 15.97 -10.98
N GLN A 25 -6.09 15.17 -12.04
CA GLN A 25 -6.17 15.68 -13.41
C GLN A 25 -7.49 16.40 -13.68
N LEU A 26 -8.60 15.92 -13.11
CA LEU A 26 -9.93 16.49 -13.32
C LEU A 26 -10.14 17.80 -12.57
N ALA A 27 -9.71 17.87 -11.31
CA ALA A 27 -10.09 18.91 -10.36
C ALA A 27 -8.90 19.72 -9.79
N GLY A 28 -7.67 19.31 -10.07
CA GLY A 28 -6.45 19.89 -9.47
C GLY A 28 -6.17 19.37 -8.06
N HIS A 29 -6.97 18.43 -7.55
CA HIS A 29 -6.81 17.80 -6.25
C HIS A 29 -7.38 16.36 -6.28
N GLY A 30 -6.74 15.45 -5.56
CA GLY A 30 -7.11 14.04 -5.47
C GLY A 30 -7.99 13.72 -4.25
N HIS A 31 -8.31 12.45 -4.06
CA HIS A 31 -8.86 11.91 -2.82
C HIS A 31 -7.90 12.11 -1.62
N ALA A 32 -6.59 12.05 -1.86
CA ALA A 32 -5.56 12.24 -0.85
C ALA A 32 -5.57 13.66 -0.26
N SER A 33 -6.15 14.65 -0.96
CA SER A 33 -6.35 16.01 -0.44
C SER A 33 -7.47 16.12 0.61
N GLY A 34 -8.27 15.06 0.78
CA GLY A 34 -9.43 15.03 1.68
C GLY A 34 -10.69 15.68 1.13
N GLU A 35 -10.68 16.11 -0.13
CA GLU A 35 -11.86 16.70 -0.79
C GLU A 35 -12.83 15.65 -1.35
N PHE A 36 -12.36 14.42 -1.57
CA PHE A 36 -13.20 13.25 -1.85
C PHE A 36 -13.26 12.33 -0.62
N ILE A 37 -14.31 11.51 -0.51
CA ILE A 37 -14.48 10.58 0.63
C ILE A 37 -13.26 9.66 0.70
N LYS A 38 -12.52 9.74 1.81
CA LYS A 38 -11.33 8.95 2.09
C LYS A 38 -11.67 7.49 2.42
N LEU A 39 -11.08 6.54 1.71
CA LEU A 39 -11.12 5.11 2.02
C LEU A 39 -9.84 4.74 2.81
N ASP A 40 -9.64 5.47 3.90
CA ASP A 40 -8.34 5.65 4.57
C ASP A 40 -7.71 4.44 5.21
N ASN A 41 -8.46 3.37 5.39
CA ASN A 41 -8.02 2.28 6.25
C ASN A 41 -7.32 1.15 5.50
N VAL A 42 -7.26 1.16 4.16
CA VAL A 42 -6.65 0.06 3.40
C VAL A 42 -5.15 -0.01 3.66
N PHE A 43 -4.45 1.12 3.58
CA PHE A 43 -3.02 1.23 3.87
C PHE A 43 -2.65 0.76 5.29
N ASP A 44 -3.39 1.23 6.31
CA ASP A 44 -3.19 0.83 7.71
C ASP A 44 -3.51 -0.67 7.94
N VAL A 45 -4.52 -1.20 7.25
CA VAL A 45 -4.86 -2.64 7.33
C VAL A 45 -3.75 -3.48 6.71
N ILE A 46 -3.16 -3.06 5.59
CA ILE A 46 -2.01 -3.75 4.99
C ILE A 46 -0.82 -3.74 5.96
N GLN A 47 -0.47 -2.57 6.51
CA GLN A 47 0.66 -2.45 7.42
C GLN A 47 0.48 -3.32 8.69
N SER A 48 -0.70 -3.26 9.31
CA SER A 48 -1.01 -4.03 10.52
C SER A 48 -1.06 -5.54 10.31
N ASN A 49 -1.21 -6.01 9.07
CA ASN A 49 -1.20 -7.43 8.71
C ASN A 49 0.11 -7.87 8.03
N SER A 50 1.08 -6.98 7.89
CA SER A 50 2.41 -7.28 7.37
C SER A 50 3.29 -7.92 8.45
N HIS A 51 4.44 -8.46 8.02
CA HIS A 51 5.44 -9.00 8.93
C HIS A 51 5.90 -7.94 9.94
N GLU A 52 6.27 -8.35 11.15
CA GLU A 52 6.58 -7.45 12.27
C GLU A 52 7.72 -6.46 11.97
N CYS A 53 8.59 -6.80 11.01
CA CYS A 53 9.67 -5.93 10.55
C CYS A 53 9.18 -4.72 9.74
N PHE A 54 7.92 -4.70 9.29
CA PHE A 54 7.27 -3.57 8.62
C PHE A 54 6.27 -2.84 9.54
N SER A 55 6.02 -3.40 10.74
CA SER A 55 5.14 -2.79 11.74
C SER A 55 5.90 -1.96 12.78
N SER A 56 7.24 -1.90 12.74
CA SER A 56 8.03 -1.08 13.65
C SER A 56 8.05 0.39 13.25
N GLU A 57 8.14 1.27 14.25
CA GLU A 57 8.20 2.74 14.06
C GLU A 57 9.58 3.24 13.60
N SER A 58 10.52 2.36 13.23
CA SER A 58 11.80 2.85 12.71
C SER A 58 11.60 3.39 11.30
N GLU A 59 12.17 4.57 11.03
CA GLU A 59 12.09 5.26 9.74
C GLU A 59 12.53 4.36 8.58
N GLU A 60 13.57 3.54 8.79
CA GLU A 60 14.06 2.56 7.81
C GLU A 60 13.01 1.49 7.46
N THR A 61 12.32 0.93 8.46
CA THR A 61 11.32 -0.11 8.22
C THR A 61 10.04 0.43 7.60
N MET A 62 9.67 1.67 7.97
CA MET A 62 8.55 2.38 7.37
C MET A 62 8.86 2.73 5.92
N GLN A 63 10.09 3.19 5.62
CA GLN A 63 10.50 3.47 4.26
C GLN A 63 10.49 2.19 3.40
N ALA A 64 11.02 1.08 3.92
CA ALA A 64 10.99 -0.19 3.21
C ALA A 64 9.55 -0.65 2.89
N PHE A 65 8.62 -0.46 3.82
CA PHE A 65 7.20 -0.72 3.59
C PHE A 65 6.63 0.16 2.46
N PHE A 66 6.92 1.47 2.49
CA PHE A 66 6.49 2.40 1.43
C PHE A 66 7.08 2.05 0.07
N ASP A 67 8.35 1.65 0.01
CA ASP A 67 9.03 1.28 -1.22
C ASP A 67 8.39 0.03 -1.84
N ILE A 68 8.08 -0.99 -1.02
CA ILE A 68 7.37 -2.19 -1.49
C ILE A 68 5.98 -1.84 -1.99
N MET A 69 5.23 -1.00 -1.29
CA MET A 69 3.89 -0.60 -1.70
C MET A 69 3.88 0.15 -3.04
N GLN A 70 4.88 1.00 -3.27
CA GLN A 70 5.02 1.79 -4.49
C GLN A 70 5.67 1.02 -5.67
N ASP A 71 6.26 -0.14 -5.44
CA ASP A 71 6.87 -0.99 -6.47
C ASP A 71 5.81 -1.68 -7.33
N ARG A 72 5.18 -0.92 -8.23
CA ARG A 72 4.15 -1.40 -9.16
C ARG A 72 4.72 -2.16 -10.36
N ASP A 73 6.04 -2.32 -10.45
CA ASP A 73 6.65 -3.27 -11.39
C ASP A 73 6.43 -4.72 -10.94
N ARG A 74 6.13 -4.94 -9.65
CA ARG A 74 5.72 -6.21 -9.06
C ARG A 74 4.21 -6.36 -8.99
N THR A 75 3.73 -7.60 -9.14
CA THR A 75 2.30 -7.88 -8.96
C THR A 75 1.88 -7.71 -7.49
N PRO A 76 0.57 -7.49 -7.22
CA PRO A 76 0.07 -7.48 -5.85
C PRO A 76 0.43 -8.74 -5.05
N GLU A 77 0.46 -9.92 -5.69
CA GLU A 77 0.85 -11.18 -5.05
C GLU A 77 2.33 -11.22 -4.68
N GLU A 78 3.21 -10.68 -5.51
CA GLU A 78 4.64 -10.60 -5.22
C GLU A 78 4.91 -9.63 -4.07
N ARG A 79 4.26 -8.47 -4.07
CA ARG A 79 4.31 -7.51 -2.94
C ARG A 79 3.74 -8.13 -1.66
N ALA A 80 2.62 -8.84 -1.74
CA ALA A 80 2.04 -9.55 -0.61
C ALA A 80 2.98 -10.62 -0.03
N GLU A 81 3.67 -11.39 -0.89
CA GLU A 81 4.66 -12.37 -0.47
C GLU A 81 5.80 -11.71 0.33
N ILE A 82 6.33 -10.59 -0.17
CA ILE A 82 7.41 -9.83 0.48
C ILE A 82 6.94 -9.31 1.85
N LEU A 83 5.78 -8.64 1.87
CA LEU A 83 5.23 -8.02 3.08
C LEU A 83 4.90 -9.05 4.16
N MET A 84 4.38 -10.21 3.78
CA MET A 84 4.02 -11.27 4.74
C MET A 84 5.21 -12.07 5.24
N ASN A 85 6.25 -12.26 4.41
CA ASN A 85 7.43 -13.04 4.79
C ASN A 85 8.55 -12.20 5.43
N GLY A 86 8.43 -10.87 5.44
CA GLY A 86 9.46 -10.00 6.00
C GLY A 86 10.77 -10.00 5.21
N THR A 87 10.72 -10.35 3.92
CA THR A 87 11.93 -10.55 3.11
C THR A 87 12.34 -9.22 2.49
N VAL A 88 13.15 -8.43 3.20
CA VAL A 88 13.72 -7.20 2.66
C VAL A 88 14.82 -7.57 1.65
N HIS A 89 14.43 -7.87 0.42
CA HIS A 89 15.38 -7.91 -0.69
C HIS A 89 15.48 -6.51 -1.30
N LEU A 90 16.43 -5.75 -0.74
CA LEU A 90 17.04 -4.56 -1.36
C LEU A 90 17.61 -4.88 -2.74
#